data_AF-A0A3S1L0I4-F1
#
_entry.id   AF-A0A3S1L0I4-F1
#
_cell.length_a   1.000
_cell.length_b   1.000
_cell.length_c   1.000
_cell.angle_alpha   90.00
_cell.angle_beta   90.00
_cell.angle_gamma   90.00
#
_symmetry.space_group_name_H-M   'P 1'
#
loop_
_entity.id
_entity.type
_entity.pdbx_description
1 polymer ?
#
loop_
_entity_poly.entity_id
_entity_poly.type
_entity_poly.pdbx_seq_one_letter_code
_entity_poly.pdbx_strand_id
1 'polypeptide(L)'
;LKLALLLFLFTLASVNRWTLTAPAEAGDTEVQRRLVRSIGIETLIVLAVFGVAAGWRFTPPPRALAIAAAQPVSIHIHTLQAMADLSITPGHAGQVAASMVIMTGDFGPLDAKQVTLVLSKPDSGIEPIRRPATKPGDGTWRVDNLVIPLPGRWNARLDILVSDFEMVKIEAPIDIRAD
;
A
#
# COMPACT_ATOMS: atom_id res chain seq x y z
N LEU A 1 -10.85 21.96 -12.46
CA LEU A 1 -10.83 23.18 -11.63
C LEU A 1 -9.65 24.10 -11.93
N LYS A 2 -8.39 23.69 -11.68
CA LYS A 2 -7.18 24.52 -11.91
C LYS A 2 -7.09 25.13 -13.32
N LEU A 3 -7.34 24.34 -14.36
CA LEU A 3 -7.33 24.81 -15.75
C LEU A 3 -8.44 25.83 -16.04
N ALA A 4 -9.61 25.69 -15.42
CA ALA A 4 -10.72 26.65 -15.58
C ALA A 4 -10.40 28.00 -14.91
N LEU A 5 -9.75 27.98 -13.74
CA LEU A 5 -9.26 29.20 -13.07
C LEU A 5 -8.18 29.91 -13.88
N LEU A 6 -7.26 29.17 -14.50
CA LEU A 6 -6.25 29.73 -15.38
C LEU A 6 -6.86 30.36 -16.65
N LEU A 7 -7.81 29.67 -17.28
CA LEU A 7 -8.55 30.21 -18.43
C LEU A 7 -9.24 31.53 -18.07
N PHE A 8 -9.94 31.57 -16.94
CA PHE A 8 -10.62 32.77 -16.47
C PHE A 8 -9.64 33.92 -16.17
N LEU A 9 -8.50 33.62 -15.54
CA LEU A 9 -7.42 34.59 -15.29
C LEU A 9 -6.86 35.17 -16.60
N PHE A 10 -6.57 34.30 -17.59
CA PHE A 10 -6.05 34.76 -18.88
C PHE A 10 -7.06 35.61 -19.64
N THR A 11 -8.35 35.28 -19.59
CA THR A 11 -9.41 36.11 -20.18
C THR A 11 -9.44 37.50 -19.52
N LEU A 12 -9.35 37.57 -18.19
CA LEU A 12 -9.34 38.85 -17.47
C LEU A 12 -8.09 39.69 -17.82
N ALA A 13 -6.92 39.06 -17.86
CA ALA A 13 -5.66 39.71 -18.21
C ALA A 13 -5.65 40.22 -19.66
N SER A 14 -6.19 39.45 -20.60
CA SER A 14 -6.34 39.88 -22.00
C SER A 14 -7.29 41.08 -22.13
N VAL A 15 -8.42 41.07 -21.42
CA VAL A 15 -9.36 42.20 -21.40
C VAL A 15 -8.70 43.43 -20.78
N ASN A 16 -8.01 43.30 -19.64
CA ASN A 16 -7.27 44.40 -19.02
C ASN A 16 -6.28 45.02 -20.02
N ARG A 17 -5.43 44.19 -20.63
CA ARG A 17 -4.36 44.63 -21.53
C ARG A 17 -4.86 45.32 -22.79
N TRP A 18 -5.94 44.83 -23.39
CA TRP A 18 -6.41 45.35 -24.68
C TRP A 18 -7.49 46.42 -24.58
N THR A 19 -8.19 46.54 -23.45
CA THR A 19 -9.33 47.47 -23.34
C THR A 19 -9.18 48.50 -22.23
N LEU A 20 -8.54 48.17 -21.11
CA LEU A 20 -8.50 49.03 -19.93
C LEU A 20 -7.16 49.74 -19.74
N THR A 21 -6.05 49.20 -20.26
CA THR A 21 -4.72 49.80 -20.09
C THR A 21 -4.57 51.13 -20.83
N ALA A 22 -4.92 51.20 -22.13
CA ALA A 22 -4.74 52.43 -22.92
C ALA A 22 -5.59 53.63 -22.43
N PRO A 23 -6.87 53.47 -22.05
CA PRO A 23 -7.65 54.59 -21.51
C PRO A 23 -7.28 54.97 -20.07
N ALA A 24 -6.77 54.02 -19.27
CA ALA A 24 -6.25 54.33 -17.94
C ALA A 24 -4.94 55.13 -18.00
N GLU A 25 -4.05 54.84 -18.94
CA GLU A 25 -2.84 55.63 -19.21
C GLU A 25 -3.17 57.05 -19.70
N ALA A 26 -4.32 57.22 -20.38
CA ALA A 26 -4.83 58.52 -20.82
C ALA A 26 -5.47 59.38 -19.69
N GLY A 27 -5.52 58.88 -18.44
CA GLY A 27 -5.94 59.65 -17.27
C GLY A 27 -7.43 59.55 -16.89
N ASP A 28 -8.19 58.61 -17.47
CA ASP A 28 -9.59 58.38 -17.09
C ASP A 28 -9.69 57.69 -15.72
N THR A 29 -10.08 58.47 -14.71
CA THR A 29 -10.17 58.04 -13.30
C THR A 29 -11.17 56.90 -13.05
N GLU A 30 -12.19 56.73 -13.89
CA GLU A 30 -13.17 55.63 -13.76
C GLU A 30 -12.58 54.32 -14.32
N VAL A 31 -11.85 54.38 -15.43
CA VAL A 31 -11.13 53.23 -16.01
C VAL A 31 -10.01 52.78 -15.09
N GLN A 32 -9.29 53.72 -14.46
CA GLN A 32 -8.25 53.40 -13.48
C GLN A 32 -8.79 52.61 -12.28
N ARG A 33 -9.96 52.98 -11.73
CA ARG A 33 -10.60 52.22 -10.64
C ARG A 33 -11.02 50.81 -11.07
N ARG A 34 -11.52 50.65 -12.30
CA ARG A 34 -11.87 49.33 -12.88
C ARG A 34 -10.63 48.45 -13.06
N LEU A 35 -9.52 49.04 -13.50
CA LEU A 35 -8.24 48.34 -13.66
C LEU A 35 -7.70 47.83 -12.30
N VAL A 36 -7.71 48.65 -11.25
CA VAL A 36 -7.26 48.23 -9.90
C VAL A 36 -8.13 47.11 -9.33
N ARG A 37 -9.45 47.18 -9.49
CA ARG A 37 -10.36 46.09 -9.09
C ARG A 37 -10.06 44.79 -9.85
N SER A 38 -9.77 44.91 -11.13
CA SER A 38 -9.43 43.77 -11.98
C SER A 38 -8.13 43.10 -11.51
N ILE A 39 -7.07 43.88 -11.24
CA ILE A 39 -5.81 43.36 -10.68
C ILE A 39 -6.02 42.67 -9.32
N GLY A 40 -6.90 43.21 -8.48
CA GLY A 40 -7.27 42.57 -7.21
C GLY A 40 -7.93 41.20 -7.41
N ILE A 41 -8.84 41.10 -8.38
CA ILE A 41 -9.50 39.84 -8.76
C ILE A 41 -8.48 38.84 -9.34
N GLU A 42 -7.57 39.28 -10.21
CA GLU A 42 -6.49 38.44 -10.77
C GLU A 42 -5.62 37.85 -9.66
N THR A 43 -5.21 38.69 -8.71
CA THR A 43 -4.40 38.27 -7.56
C THR A 43 -5.10 37.21 -6.72
N LEU A 44 -6.41 37.39 -6.45
CA LEU A 44 -7.22 36.44 -5.70
C LEU A 44 -7.35 35.09 -6.43
N ILE A 45 -7.52 35.11 -7.75
CA ILE A 45 -7.56 33.89 -8.58
C ILE A 45 -6.22 33.17 -8.55
N VAL A 46 -5.10 33.89 -8.64
CA VAL A 46 -3.75 33.31 -8.54
C VAL A 46 -3.55 32.62 -7.18
N LEU A 47 -3.96 33.27 -6.09
CA LEU A 47 -3.91 32.68 -4.75
C LEU A 47 -4.77 31.41 -4.65
N ALA A 48 -5.97 31.40 -5.24
CA ALA A 48 -6.83 30.23 -5.27
C ALA A 48 -6.20 29.07 -6.08
N VAL A 49 -5.56 29.36 -7.21
CA VAL A 49 -4.80 28.37 -8.00
C VAL A 49 -3.65 27.77 -7.19
N PHE A 50 -2.89 28.60 -6.48
CA PHE A 50 -1.83 28.12 -5.59
C PHE A 50 -2.38 27.27 -4.44
N GLY A 51 -3.51 27.66 -3.83
CA GLY A 51 -4.18 26.86 -2.81
C GLY A 51 -4.58 25.46 -3.32
N VAL A 52 -5.20 25.38 -4.49
CA VAL A 52 -5.57 24.10 -5.12
C VAL A 52 -4.33 23.27 -5.46
N ALA A 53 -3.27 23.90 -5.99
CA ALA A 53 -2.02 23.21 -6.32
C ALA A 53 -1.30 22.68 -5.06
N ALA A 54 -1.29 23.45 -3.97
CA ALA A 54 -0.74 23.03 -2.68
C ALA A 54 -1.50 21.83 -2.10
N GLY A 55 -2.80 21.71 -2.40
CA GLY A 55 -3.63 20.57 -2.02
C GLY A 55 -3.20 19.23 -2.62
N TRP A 56 -2.42 19.22 -3.71
CA TRP A 56 -1.97 17.96 -4.35
C TRP A 56 -1.01 17.14 -3.49
N ARG A 57 -0.36 17.76 -2.49
CA ARG A 57 0.50 17.02 -1.56
C ARG A 57 -0.28 16.06 -0.63
N PHE A 58 -1.61 16.14 -0.62
CA PHE A 58 -2.48 15.23 0.13
C PHE A 58 -2.97 14.03 -0.69
N THR A 59 -2.73 14.00 -1.99
CA THR A 59 -2.99 12.81 -2.81
C THR A 59 -1.70 12.00 -2.88
N PRO A 60 -1.53 10.94 -2.06
CA PRO A 60 -0.32 10.12 -2.12
C PRO A 60 -0.15 9.56 -3.53
N PRO A 61 1.10 9.47 -4.05
CA PRO A 61 1.32 8.90 -5.37
C PRO A 61 0.81 7.44 -5.37
N PRO A 62 0.19 6.93 -6.45
CA PRO A 62 -0.42 5.59 -6.48
C PRO A 62 0.48 4.46 -5.96
N ARG A 63 1.80 4.57 -6.19
CA ARG A 63 2.82 3.66 -5.65
C ARG A 63 2.84 3.54 -4.12
N ALA A 64 2.55 4.62 -3.39
CA ALA A 64 2.51 4.61 -1.94
C ALA A 64 1.31 3.82 -1.41
N LEU A 65 0.17 3.88 -2.13
CA LEU A 65 -1.01 3.07 -1.82
C LEU A 65 -0.74 1.58 -2.08
N ALA A 66 -0.05 1.25 -3.18
CA ALA A 66 0.33 -0.13 -3.48
C ALA A 66 1.27 -0.75 -2.43
N ILE A 67 2.24 0.02 -1.94
CA ILE A 67 3.15 -0.42 -0.86
C ILE A 67 2.38 -0.65 0.45
N ALA A 68 1.41 0.22 0.76
CA ALA A 68 0.58 0.07 1.96
C ALA A 68 -0.31 -1.20 1.88
N ALA A 69 -0.92 -1.47 0.72
CA ALA A 69 -1.69 -2.69 0.49
C ALA A 69 -0.82 -3.95 0.62
N ALA A 70 0.40 -3.91 0.08
CA ALA A 70 1.35 -5.01 0.12
C ALA A 70 2.06 -5.22 1.48
N GLN A 71 1.65 -4.53 2.56
CA GLN A 71 2.29 -4.74 3.86
C GLN A 71 2.14 -6.21 4.31
N PRO A 72 3.25 -6.90 4.66
CA PRO A 72 3.18 -8.27 5.13
C PRO A 72 2.52 -8.35 6.51
N VAL A 73 2.02 -9.55 6.83
CA VAL A 73 1.83 -9.99 8.21
C VAL A 73 2.85 -11.08 8.49
N SER A 74 3.56 -10.95 9.62
CA SER A 74 4.62 -11.87 9.99
C SER A 74 4.41 -12.41 11.39
N ILE A 75 4.74 -13.68 11.60
CA ILE A 75 4.75 -14.33 12.89
C ILE A 75 6.07 -15.06 13.08
N HIS A 76 6.56 -15.07 14.32
CA HIS A 76 7.69 -15.86 14.75
C HIS A 76 7.17 -17.04 15.57
N ILE A 77 7.45 -18.26 15.11
CA ILE A 77 7.07 -19.50 15.79
C ILE A 77 8.32 -20.09 16.42
N HIS A 78 8.32 -20.24 17.74
CA HIS A 78 9.45 -20.78 18.48
C HIS A 78 9.02 -22.01 19.28
N THR A 79 9.63 -23.16 18.98
CA THR A 79 9.53 -24.38 19.77
C THR A 79 10.92 -24.96 20.03
N LEU A 80 11.03 -25.91 20.96
CA LEU A 80 12.30 -26.58 21.27
C LEU A 80 12.90 -27.34 20.07
N GLN A 81 12.06 -27.86 19.17
CA GLN A 81 12.48 -28.72 18.06
C GLN A 81 12.78 -27.92 16.78
N ALA A 82 12.00 -26.87 16.51
CA ALA A 82 12.16 -26.02 15.34
C ALA A 82 11.62 -24.61 15.58
N MET A 83 12.15 -23.67 14.80
CA MET A 83 11.71 -22.28 14.75
C MET A 83 11.40 -21.90 13.31
N ALA A 84 10.46 -20.98 13.14
CA ALA A 84 10.22 -20.40 11.83
C ALA A 84 9.72 -18.96 11.89
N ASP A 85 10.23 -18.15 10.97
CA ASP A 85 9.62 -16.87 10.62
C ASP A 85 8.72 -17.08 9.41
N LEU A 86 7.41 -16.93 9.59
CA LEU A 86 6.41 -16.98 8.50
C LEU A 86 5.96 -15.56 8.20
N SER A 87 6.00 -15.18 6.92
CA SER A 87 5.44 -13.93 6.41
C SER A 87 4.45 -14.22 5.29
N ILE A 88 3.31 -13.53 5.29
CA ILE A 88 2.29 -13.56 4.23
C ILE A 88 2.17 -12.17 3.62
N THR A 89 2.35 -12.08 2.31
CA THR A 89 2.38 -10.83 1.55
C THR A 89 1.49 -10.94 0.31
N PRO A 90 0.49 -10.05 0.12
CA PRO A 90 0.00 -9.06 1.09
C PRO A 90 -0.57 -9.68 2.38
N GLY A 91 -0.56 -8.93 3.49
CA GLY A 91 -1.09 -9.37 4.79
C GLY A 91 -2.61 -9.27 4.96
N HIS A 92 -3.37 -9.49 3.88
CA HIS A 92 -4.83 -9.43 3.87
C HIS A 92 -5.44 -10.64 3.14
N ALA A 93 -6.75 -10.82 3.25
CA ALA A 93 -7.47 -11.87 2.53
C ALA A 93 -7.40 -11.63 1.00
N GLY A 94 -7.37 -12.69 0.21
CA GLY A 94 -7.19 -12.64 -1.25
C GLY A 94 -5.99 -13.45 -1.72
N GLN A 95 -5.45 -13.09 -2.89
CA GLN A 95 -4.27 -13.74 -3.47
C GLN A 95 -2.99 -13.20 -2.82
N VAL A 96 -2.23 -14.09 -2.20
CA VAL A 96 -1.03 -13.79 -1.42
C VAL A 96 0.09 -14.77 -1.74
N ALA A 97 1.30 -14.43 -1.32
CA ALA A 97 2.44 -15.33 -1.25
C ALA A 97 2.86 -15.48 0.21
N ALA A 98 3.27 -16.69 0.59
CA ALA A 98 3.86 -16.94 1.90
C ALA A 98 5.36 -17.25 1.74
N SER A 99 6.18 -16.69 2.62
CA SER A 99 7.61 -17.00 2.73
C SER A 99 7.94 -17.44 4.14
N MET A 100 8.74 -18.49 4.28
CA MET A 100 9.16 -19.03 5.56
C MET A 100 10.68 -19.19 5.61
N VAL A 101 11.30 -18.82 6.73
CA VAL A 101 12.67 -19.21 7.07
C VAL A 101 12.57 -20.22 8.20
N ILE A 102 13.25 -21.35 8.09
CA ILE A 102 13.18 -22.43 9.09
C ILE A 102 14.54 -22.64 9.72
N MET A 103 14.54 -22.70 11.04
CA MET A 103 15.71 -22.83 11.89
C MET A 103 15.50 -23.93 12.93
N THR A 104 16.60 -24.38 13.54
CA THR A 104 16.56 -25.19 14.76
C THR A 104 16.17 -24.32 15.96
N GLY A 105 15.84 -24.94 17.10
CA GLY A 105 15.59 -24.22 18.37
C GLY A 105 16.75 -23.33 18.83
N ASP A 106 17.98 -23.62 18.39
CA ASP A 106 19.19 -22.86 18.72
C ASP A 106 19.56 -21.84 17.62
N PHE A 107 18.60 -21.44 16.77
CA PHE A 107 18.78 -20.51 15.65
C PHE A 107 19.74 -20.97 14.53
N GLY A 108 20.12 -22.26 14.53
CA GLY A 108 20.91 -22.85 13.46
C GLY A 108 20.07 -23.13 12.20
N PRO A 109 20.69 -23.32 11.03
CA PRO A 109 19.96 -23.74 9.83
C PRO A 109 19.36 -25.14 10.03
N LEU A 110 18.06 -25.30 9.73
CA LEU A 110 17.40 -26.60 9.73
C LEU A 110 17.20 -27.06 8.28
N ASP A 111 17.85 -28.17 7.91
CA ASP A 111 17.74 -28.73 6.57
C ASP A 111 16.49 -29.60 6.44
N ALA A 112 15.35 -28.94 6.23
CA ALA A 112 14.09 -29.62 5.97
C ALA A 112 14.11 -30.27 4.56
N LYS A 113 13.63 -31.51 4.45
CA LYS A 113 13.35 -32.16 3.16
C LYS A 113 12.11 -31.60 2.49
N GLN A 114 11.08 -31.27 3.27
CA GLN A 114 9.83 -30.72 2.77
C GLN A 114 9.18 -29.83 3.82
N VAL A 115 8.48 -28.79 3.38
CA VAL A 115 7.68 -27.91 4.23
C VAL A 115 6.29 -27.79 3.64
N THR A 116 5.26 -27.94 4.46
CA THR A 116 3.87 -27.71 4.06
C THR A 116 3.26 -26.66 4.99
N LEU A 117 2.77 -25.58 4.40
CA LEU A 117 1.97 -24.58 5.10
C LEU A 117 0.53 -25.08 5.22
N VAL A 118 -0.01 -25.02 6.42
CA VAL A 118 -1.39 -25.36 6.74
C VAL A 118 -2.05 -24.16 7.43
N LEU A 119 -3.01 -23.53 6.76
CA LEU A 119 -3.83 -22.48 7.34
C LEU A 119 -5.19 -23.03 7.73
N SER A 120 -5.56 -22.88 8.99
CA SER A 120 -6.84 -23.37 9.51
C SER A 120 -7.63 -22.27 10.20
N LYS A 121 -8.95 -22.29 10.02
CA LYS A 121 -9.91 -21.41 10.70
C LYS A 121 -11.12 -22.25 11.12
N PRO A 122 -11.04 -22.99 12.24
CA PRO A 122 -12.07 -23.95 12.63
C PRO A 122 -13.44 -23.29 12.85
N ASP A 123 -13.45 -22.03 13.32
CA ASP A 123 -14.67 -21.28 13.61
C ASP A 123 -15.48 -20.87 12.37
N SER A 124 -14.91 -20.99 11.16
CA SER A 124 -15.58 -20.59 9.92
C SER A 124 -16.06 -21.78 9.07
N GLY A 125 -15.92 -23.02 9.54
CA GLY A 125 -16.35 -24.22 8.80
C GLY A 125 -15.57 -24.49 7.51
N ILE A 126 -14.38 -23.88 7.34
CA ILE A 126 -13.51 -24.04 6.17
C ILE A 126 -12.49 -25.13 6.44
N GLU A 127 -12.30 -26.05 5.49
CA GLU A 127 -11.26 -27.07 5.58
C GLU A 127 -9.85 -26.43 5.59
N PRO A 128 -8.90 -26.94 6.39
CA PRO A 128 -7.54 -26.43 6.41
C PRO A 128 -6.90 -26.35 5.01
N ILE A 129 -6.43 -25.18 4.65
CA ILE A 129 -5.75 -24.93 3.38
C ILE A 129 -4.33 -25.47 3.50
N ARG A 130 -4.03 -26.54 2.76
CA ARG A 130 -2.71 -27.17 2.73
C ARG A 130 -1.99 -26.80 1.43
N ARG A 131 -0.78 -26.25 1.55
CA ARG A 131 0.06 -25.92 0.40
C ARG A 131 1.51 -26.33 0.64
N PRO A 132 2.09 -27.20 -0.21
CA PRO A 132 3.51 -27.51 -0.15
C PRO A 132 4.32 -26.27 -0.55
N ALA A 133 5.40 -26.02 0.16
CA ALA A 133 6.32 -24.94 -0.14
C ALA A 133 7.46 -25.42 -1.05
N THR A 134 7.96 -24.51 -1.88
CA THR A 134 9.13 -24.71 -2.73
C THR A 134 10.35 -24.02 -2.12
N LYS A 135 11.54 -24.58 -2.32
CA LYS A 135 12.82 -23.99 -1.85
C LYS A 135 13.59 -23.45 -3.06
N PRO A 136 13.50 -22.15 -3.40
CA PRO A 136 14.15 -21.59 -4.59
C PRO A 136 15.68 -21.48 -4.48
N GLY A 137 16.27 -21.81 -3.33
CA GLY A 137 17.73 -21.83 -3.12
C GLY A 137 18.30 -20.60 -2.40
N ASP A 138 17.46 -19.64 -2.01
CA ASP A 138 17.83 -18.44 -1.25
C ASP A 138 17.77 -18.62 0.29
N GLY A 139 17.62 -19.87 0.75
CA GLY A 139 17.45 -20.20 2.17
C GLY A 139 16.01 -20.06 2.68
N THR A 140 15.08 -19.60 1.84
CA THR A 140 13.66 -19.50 2.20
C THR A 140 12.83 -20.62 1.57
N TRP A 141 11.67 -20.86 2.16
CA TRP A 141 10.59 -21.68 1.60
C TRP A 141 9.47 -20.76 1.14
N ARG A 142 8.88 -21.00 -0.04
CA ARG A 142 7.82 -20.15 -0.61
C ARG A 142 6.58 -20.94 -1.00
N VAL A 143 5.43 -20.32 -0.79
CA VAL A 143 4.15 -20.73 -1.36
C VAL A 143 3.61 -19.57 -2.17
N ASP A 144 3.63 -19.72 -3.48
CA ASP A 144 3.06 -18.75 -4.42
C ASP A 144 1.59 -19.06 -4.69
N ASN A 145 0.83 -18.05 -5.15
CA ASN A 145 -0.59 -18.17 -5.52
C ASN A 145 -1.46 -18.81 -4.42
N LEU A 146 -1.19 -18.48 -3.16
CA LEU A 146 -2.03 -18.85 -2.03
C LEU A 146 -3.26 -17.93 -2.03
N VAL A 147 -4.45 -18.50 -1.82
CA VAL A 147 -5.69 -17.73 -1.70
C VAL A 147 -6.23 -17.89 -0.29
N ILE A 148 -6.30 -16.79 0.46
CA ILE A 148 -6.90 -16.75 1.79
C ILE A 148 -8.33 -16.20 1.65
N PRO A 149 -9.37 -17.01 1.87
CA PRO A 149 -10.74 -16.64 1.51
C PRO A 149 -11.39 -15.64 2.47
N LEU A 150 -10.98 -15.63 3.75
CA LEU A 150 -11.60 -14.82 4.79
C LEU A 150 -10.55 -14.06 5.62
N PRO A 151 -10.84 -12.81 6.03
CA PRO A 151 -10.03 -12.10 6.99
C PRO A 151 -10.22 -12.65 8.43
N GLY A 152 -9.40 -12.14 9.35
CA GLY A 152 -9.44 -12.43 10.78
C GLY A 152 -8.34 -13.37 11.25
N ARG A 153 -8.51 -13.93 12.44
CA ARG A 153 -7.54 -14.84 13.05
C ARG A 153 -7.58 -16.22 12.39
N TRP A 154 -6.43 -16.67 11.93
CA TRP A 154 -6.15 -18.02 11.42
C TRP A 154 -5.11 -18.69 12.31
N ASN A 155 -5.09 -20.02 12.36
CA ASN A 155 -3.99 -20.79 12.92
C ASN A 155 -3.09 -21.26 11.77
N ALA A 156 -1.85 -20.78 11.76
CA ALA A 156 -0.84 -21.14 10.78
C ALA A 156 0.06 -22.23 11.37
N ARG A 157 0.04 -23.41 10.74
CA ARG A 157 0.88 -24.55 11.09
C ARG A 157 1.85 -24.84 9.96
N LEU A 158 3.10 -25.11 10.31
CA LEU A 158 4.11 -25.64 9.40
C LEU A 158 4.33 -27.11 9.72
N ASP A 159 4.08 -27.97 8.74
CA ASP A 159 4.43 -29.38 8.78
C ASP A 159 5.82 -29.51 8.11
N ILE A 160 6.87 -29.71 8.91
CA ILE A 160 8.29 -29.69 8.50
C ILE A 160 8.82 -31.12 8.52
N LEU A 161 9.10 -31.68 7.35
CA LEU A 161 9.72 -33.00 7.21
C LEU A 161 11.24 -32.86 7.33
N VAL A 162 11.81 -33.34 8.44
CA VAL A 162 13.25 -33.29 8.73
C VAL A 162 13.96 -34.50 8.12
N SER A 163 13.38 -35.69 8.28
CA SER A 163 13.87 -36.94 7.69
C SER A 163 12.70 -37.78 7.17
N ASP A 164 12.97 -38.92 6.54
CA ASP A 164 11.90 -39.79 5.99
C ASP A 164 10.96 -40.36 7.06
N PHE A 165 11.34 -40.24 8.34
CA PHE A 165 10.59 -40.76 9.48
C PHE A 165 10.26 -39.68 10.53
N GLU A 166 10.74 -38.45 10.36
CA GLU A 166 10.62 -37.38 11.34
C GLU A 166 9.94 -36.14 10.73
N MET A 167 8.80 -35.78 11.31
CA MET A 167 8.05 -34.57 10.98
C MET A 167 7.84 -33.74 12.25
N VAL A 168 8.33 -32.50 12.22
CA VAL A 168 8.12 -31.51 13.26
C VAL A 168 6.95 -30.62 12.85
N LYS A 169 6.04 -30.36 13.78
CA LYS A 169 4.88 -29.49 13.55
C LYS A 169 4.95 -28.32 14.52
N ILE A 170 4.97 -27.12 13.97
CA ILE A 170 4.97 -25.88 14.74
C ILE A 170 3.81 -25.01 14.27
N GLU A 171 3.14 -24.34 15.20
CA GLU A 171 1.97 -23.51 14.88
C GLU A 171 1.89 -22.25 15.72
N ALA A 172 1.29 -21.23 15.15
CA ALA A 172 0.97 -19.98 15.82
C ALA A 172 -0.24 -19.30 15.18
N PRO A 173 -0.98 -18.49 15.96
CA PRO A 173 -2.04 -17.65 15.40
C PRO A 173 -1.45 -16.55 14.50
N ILE A 174 -2.15 -16.25 13.40
CA ILE A 174 -1.86 -15.12 12.51
C ILE A 174 -3.14 -14.34 12.21
N ASP A 175 -3.06 -13.02 12.29
CA ASP A 175 -4.20 -12.14 12.04
C ASP A 175 -4.14 -11.58 10.61
N ILE A 176 -5.07 -12.00 9.77
CA ILE A 176 -5.18 -11.58 8.37
C ILE A 176 -6.12 -10.37 8.29
N ARG A 177 -5.68 -9.27 7.67
CA ARG A 177 -6.50 -8.07 7.50
C ARG A 177 -7.60 -8.28 6.45
N ALA A 178 -8.65 -7.46 6.52
CA ALA A 178 -9.54 -7.26 5.37
C ALA A 178 -8.80 -6.51 4.26
N ASP A 179 -9.17 -6.78 3.01
CA ASP A 179 -8.70 -6.07 1.81
C ASP A 179 -9.06 -4.57 1.86
#